data_AF-A0A955HIS3-F1
#
_entry.id   AF-A0A955HIS3-F1
#
_cell.length_a   1.000
_cell.length_b   1.000
_cell.length_c   1.000
_cell.angle_alpha   90.00
_cell.angle_beta   90.00
_cell.angle_gamma   90.00
#
_symmetry.space_group_name_H-M   'P 1'
#
loop_
_entity.id
_entity.type
_entity.pdbx_description
1 polymer ?
#
loop_
_entity_poly.entity_id
_entity_poly.type
_entity_poly.pdbx_seq_one_letter_code
_entity_poly.pdbx_strand_id
1 'polypeptide(L)'
;MAANGSLASNNEDTMIFWHIGEDGKANKAITDYPTPWSAAWQSRNDLYTPEQAAKVAQELTEATGDLYIPTDSGGDYLPRYDVIRGPVVGSPVSYGFNGDYYPCGTITAVSKSLKVVTATDDNGVVRRFYRRGKTASWRMDGCWSMVHGHINRLNPHF
;
A
#
# COMPACT_ATOMS: atom_id res chain seq x y z
N MET A 1 42.34 1.97 -4.86
CA MET A 1 41.19 2.60 -4.20
C MET A 1 39.95 1.87 -4.70
N ALA A 2 39.40 0.96 -3.90
CA ALA A 2 38.16 0.26 -4.24
C ALA A 2 36.98 1.09 -3.71
N ALA A 3 36.13 1.57 -4.61
CA ALA A 3 34.84 2.13 -4.22
C ALA A 3 33.87 0.95 -4.03
N ASN A 4 33.58 0.63 -2.78
CA ASN A 4 32.48 -0.27 -2.42
C ASN A 4 31.17 0.43 -2.77
N GLY A 5 30.37 -0.25 -3.59
CA GLY A 5 28.98 0.12 -3.83
C GLY A 5 28.13 -0.05 -2.57
N SER A 6 27.13 0.79 -2.44
CA SER A 6 25.95 0.50 -1.63
C SER A 6 24.76 0.44 -2.57
N LEU A 7 24.30 -0.80 -2.80
CA LEU A 7 23.02 -1.10 -3.43
C LEU A 7 21.93 -0.65 -2.46
N ALA A 8 21.16 0.38 -2.84
CA ALA A 8 19.91 0.69 -2.15
C ALA A 8 18.97 -0.51 -2.31
N SER A 9 18.78 -1.28 -1.25
CA SER A 9 17.79 -2.35 -1.21
C SER A 9 16.39 -1.72 -1.13
N ASN A 10 15.60 -1.86 -2.19
CA ASN A 10 14.17 -1.53 -2.22
C ASN A 10 13.39 -2.54 -1.36
N ASN A 11 13.59 -2.51 -0.04
CA ASN A 11 12.77 -3.31 0.88
C ASN A 11 11.42 -2.62 1.04
N GLU A 12 10.44 -3.07 0.24
CA GLU A 12 9.05 -2.60 0.19
C GLU A 12 8.20 -2.94 1.43
N ASP A 13 8.81 -3.53 2.48
CA ASP A 13 8.26 -3.68 3.84
C ASP A 13 8.65 -2.51 4.76
N THR A 14 8.88 -1.32 4.20
CA THR A 14 9.26 -0.15 4.99
C THR A 14 8.05 0.33 5.81
N MET A 15 8.14 0.27 7.15
CA MET A 15 7.20 0.96 8.02
C MET A 15 7.14 2.43 7.60
N ILE A 16 5.96 2.87 7.17
CA ILE A 16 5.81 4.26 6.76
C ILE A 16 5.65 5.12 8.01
N PHE A 17 6.68 5.90 8.31
CA PHE A 17 6.63 6.94 9.31
C PHE A 17 6.26 8.26 8.65
N TRP A 18 5.43 9.04 9.33
CA TRP A 18 5.04 10.35 8.89
C TRP A 18 5.44 11.36 9.97
N HIS A 19 6.12 12.42 9.54
CA HIS A 19 6.47 13.53 10.41
C HIS A 19 5.41 14.61 10.27
N ILE A 20 4.83 15.06 11.38
CA ILE A 20 4.04 16.29 11.37
C ILE A 20 5.03 17.45 11.49
N GLY A 21 5.17 18.22 10.41
CA GLY A 21 5.98 19.43 10.39
C GLY A 21 5.51 20.47 11.41
N GLU A 22 6.36 21.46 11.69
CA GLU A 22 5.98 22.61 12.54
C GLU A 22 4.78 23.40 11.98
N ASP A 23 4.50 23.24 10.68
CA ASP A 23 3.34 23.77 9.97
C ASP A 23 2.06 22.92 10.15
N GLY A 24 2.15 21.81 10.88
CA GLY A 24 1.04 20.90 11.15
C GLY A 24 0.73 19.92 10.02
N LYS A 25 1.59 19.79 9.00
CA LYS A 25 1.37 18.91 7.84
C LYS A 25 2.16 17.60 7.92
N ALA A 26 1.54 16.49 7.52
CA ALA A 26 2.23 15.22 7.37
C ALA A 26 3.21 15.23 6.17
N ASN A 27 4.47 14.89 6.45
CA ASN A 27 5.52 14.68 5.48
C ASN A 27 5.97 13.21 5.54
N LYS A 28 6.15 12.57 4.38
CA LYS A 28 6.67 11.20 4.30
C LYS A 28 8.13 11.18 4.74
N ALA A 29 8.46 10.44 5.80
CA ALA A 29 9.84 10.16 6.17
C ALA A 29 10.21 8.76 5.70
N ILE A 30 11.22 8.67 4.83
CA ILE A 30 11.62 7.40 4.20
C ILE A 30 12.82 6.73 4.90
N THR A 31 13.46 7.37 5.89
CA THR A 31 14.78 6.87 6.34
C THR A 31 14.87 6.67 7.85
N ASP A 32 15.32 5.46 8.20
CA ASP A 32 15.95 4.97 9.44
C ASP A 32 15.44 5.54 10.76
N TYR A 33 14.63 4.73 11.46
CA TYR A 33 14.21 4.87 12.87
C TYR A 33 14.67 6.17 13.56
N PRO A 34 13.89 7.26 13.45
CA PRO A 34 14.17 8.45 14.24
C PRO A 34 13.99 8.11 15.72
N THR A 35 14.88 8.62 16.57
CA THR A 35 14.87 8.37 18.02
C THR A 35 13.48 8.70 18.61
N PRO A 36 12.90 7.85 19.49
CA PRO A 36 11.44 7.77 19.72
C PRO A 36 10.76 8.94 20.46
N TRP A 37 11.43 10.07 20.68
CA TRP A 37 11.08 10.98 21.78
C TRP A 37 10.79 12.44 21.38
N SER A 38 10.70 12.77 20.09
CA SER A 38 10.15 14.07 19.68
C SER A 38 8.66 13.94 19.35
N ALA A 39 7.83 14.82 19.93
CA ALA A 39 6.36 14.84 19.81
C ALA A 39 5.80 15.04 18.39
N ALA A 40 6.66 15.09 17.37
CA ALA A 40 6.34 15.38 15.97
C ALA A 40 6.18 14.13 15.09
N TRP A 41 6.37 12.92 15.63
CA TRP A 41 6.26 11.67 14.87
C TRP A 41 4.94 10.96 15.15
N GLN A 42 4.22 10.61 14.08
CA GLN A 42 3.06 9.75 14.17
C GLN A 42 3.30 8.45 13.39
N SER A 43 2.89 7.35 14.01
CA SER A 43 2.87 6.02 13.44
C SER A 43 1.45 5.61 13.07
N ARG A 44 1.31 4.50 12.34
CA ARG A 44 0.00 3.88 12.07
C ARG A 44 -0.81 3.54 13.34
N ASN A 45 -0.15 3.38 14.49
CA ASN A 45 -0.82 3.07 15.76
C ASN A 45 -1.44 4.31 16.44
N ASP A 46 -1.10 5.50 15.98
CA ASP A 46 -1.61 6.77 16.53
C ASP A 46 -2.88 7.25 15.82
N LEU A 47 -3.39 6.47 14.86
CA LEU A 47 -4.63 6.72 14.11
C LEU A 47 -5.80 6.03 14.79
N TYR A 48 -6.54 6.78 15.61
CA TYR A 48 -7.65 6.28 16.42
C TYR A 48 -9.03 6.55 15.81
N THR A 49 -9.13 7.43 14.82
CA THR A 49 -10.40 7.78 14.18
C THR A 49 -10.30 7.74 12.64
N PRO A 50 -11.42 7.50 11.92
CA PRO A 50 -11.40 7.51 10.47
C PRO A 50 -11.11 8.92 9.92
N GLU A 51 -11.45 9.99 10.65
CA GLU A 51 -11.15 11.37 10.28
C GLU A 51 -9.64 11.65 10.32
N GLN A 52 -8.93 11.11 11.33
CA GLN A 52 -7.47 11.22 11.41
C GLN A 52 -6.81 10.53 10.22
N ALA A 53 -7.20 9.28 9.92
CA ALA A 53 -6.66 8.56 8.77
C ALA A 53 -6.96 9.27 7.44
N ALA A 54 -8.17 9.83 7.29
CA ALA A 54 -8.54 10.59 6.09
C ALA A 54 -7.70 11.86 5.94
N LYS A 55 -7.47 12.60 7.03
CA LYS A 55 -6.62 13.79 7.04
C LYS A 55 -5.18 13.44 6.64
N VAL A 56 -4.59 12.42 7.25
CA VAL A 56 -3.22 11.99 6.92
C VAL A 56 -3.12 11.53 5.47
N ALA A 57 -4.08 10.75 4.96
CA ALA A 57 -4.09 10.35 3.56
C ALA A 57 -4.18 11.54 2.59
N GLN A 58 -4.97 12.56 2.91
CA GLN A 58 -5.05 13.78 2.13
C GLN A 58 -3.71 14.53 2.12
N GLU A 59 -3.13 14.78 3.30
CA GLU A 59 -1.86 15.51 3.43
C GLU A 59 -0.73 14.80 2.69
N LEU A 60 -0.67 13.47 2.76
CA LEU A 60 0.32 12.69 2.01
C LEU A 60 0.10 12.76 0.50
N THR A 61 -1.16 12.75 0.06
CA THR A 61 -1.48 12.90 -1.36
C THR A 61 -1.04 14.26 -1.88
N GLU A 62 -1.28 15.31 -1.11
CA GLU A 62 -0.84 16.68 -1.44
C GLU A 62 0.69 16.80 -1.42
N ALA A 63 1.36 16.19 -0.44
CA ALA A 63 2.81 16.30 -0.26
C ALA A 63 3.62 15.52 -1.31
N THR A 64 3.16 14.33 -1.71
CA THR A 64 3.93 13.47 -2.63
C THR A 64 3.40 13.46 -4.07
N GLY A 65 2.15 13.90 -4.28
CA GLY A 65 1.45 13.77 -5.56
C GLY A 65 0.96 12.35 -5.87
N ASP A 66 1.22 11.37 -5.01
CA ASP A 66 0.69 10.01 -5.13
C ASP A 66 -0.65 9.89 -4.42
N LEU A 67 -1.59 9.11 -4.95
CA LEU A 67 -2.83 8.82 -4.24
C LEU A 67 -2.56 8.01 -2.97
N TYR A 68 -2.97 8.54 -1.81
CA TYR A 68 -3.09 7.79 -0.56
C TYR A 68 -4.56 7.63 -0.15
N ILE A 69 -4.88 6.50 0.50
CA ILE A 69 -6.25 6.12 0.83
C ILE A 69 -6.31 5.73 2.30
N PRO A 70 -7.27 6.25 3.08
CA PRO A 70 -7.52 5.76 4.43
C PRO A 70 -8.15 4.37 4.39
N THR A 71 -7.86 3.58 5.43
CA THR A 71 -8.38 2.23 5.60
C THR A 71 -9.03 2.05 6.96
N ASP A 72 -9.96 1.10 7.03
CA ASP A 72 -10.59 0.61 8.25
C ASP A 72 -10.61 -0.92 8.20
N SER A 73 -9.83 -1.55 9.07
CA SER A 73 -9.71 -3.00 9.21
C SER A 73 -10.88 -3.62 10.01
N GLY A 74 -11.67 -2.80 10.71
CA GLY A 74 -12.76 -3.23 11.58
C GLY A 74 -12.41 -3.15 13.07
N GLY A 75 -13.43 -3.28 13.93
CA GLY A 75 -13.31 -3.09 15.39
C GLY A 75 -12.38 -4.08 16.10
N ASP A 76 -12.17 -5.26 15.53
CA ASP A 76 -11.42 -6.36 16.14
C ASP A 76 -9.94 -6.42 15.73
N TYR A 77 -9.44 -5.38 15.05
CA TYR A 77 -8.07 -5.32 14.53
C TYR A 77 -7.29 -4.13 15.09
N LEU A 78 -5.99 -4.33 15.35
CA LEU A 78 -5.08 -3.27 15.78
C LEU A 78 -3.83 -3.23 14.85
N PRO A 79 -3.50 -2.08 14.24
CA PRO A 79 -4.28 -0.84 14.22
C PRO A 79 -5.55 -0.99 13.36
N ARG A 80 -6.64 -0.36 13.82
CA ARG A 80 -7.92 -0.36 13.09
C ARG A 80 -7.86 0.52 11.85
N TYR A 81 -7.38 1.74 12.01
CA TYR A 81 -7.26 2.71 10.93
C TYR A 81 -5.82 2.78 10.43
N ASP A 82 -5.66 2.99 9.13
CA ASP A 82 -4.34 3.09 8.51
C ASP A 82 -4.42 3.89 7.20
N VAL A 83 -3.27 4.19 6.62
CA VAL A 83 -3.14 4.85 5.33
C VAL A 83 -2.26 4.04 4.40
N ILE A 84 -2.77 3.75 3.20
CA ILE A 84 -2.03 3.01 2.17
C ILE A 84 -1.87 3.85 0.90
N ARG A 85 -0.85 3.55 0.11
CA ARG A 85 -0.77 4.05 -1.27
C ARG A 85 -1.87 3.37 -2.10
N GLY A 86 -2.55 4.15 -2.92
CA GLY A 86 -3.58 3.65 -3.83
C GLY A 86 -3.00 2.88 -5.03
N PRO A 87 -3.81 2.04 -5.69
CA PRO A 87 -3.43 1.38 -6.93
C PRO A 87 -3.19 2.41 -8.04
N VAL A 88 -2.14 2.20 -8.83
CA VAL A 88 -1.72 3.13 -9.90
C VAL A 88 -1.84 2.44 -11.27
N VAL A 89 -2.51 3.09 -12.22
CA VAL A 89 -2.58 2.62 -13.61
C VAL A 89 -1.16 2.50 -14.19
N GLY A 90 -0.88 1.40 -14.86
CA GLY A 90 0.45 1.06 -15.37
C GLY A 90 1.31 0.24 -14.38
N SER A 91 0.86 0.03 -13.14
CA SER A 91 1.62 -0.80 -12.19
C SER A 91 1.46 -2.30 -12.49
N PRO A 92 2.56 -3.08 -12.42
CA PRO A 92 2.50 -4.53 -12.51
C PRO A 92 1.78 -5.10 -11.29
N VAL A 93 0.99 -6.16 -11.51
CA VAL A 93 0.27 -6.86 -10.45
C VAL A 93 0.29 -8.38 -10.65
N SER A 94 0.27 -9.06 -9.51
CA SER A 94 0.01 -10.49 -9.39
C SER A 94 -1.27 -10.69 -8.60
N TYR A 95 -1.79 -11.91 -8.64
CA TYR A 95 -2.72 -12.37 -7.61
C TYR A 95 -2.10 -13.51 -6.82
N GLY A 96 -2.46 -13.61 -5.54
CA GLY A 96 -1.94 -14.66 -4.67
C GLY A 96 -2.94 -15.19 -3.67
N PHE A 97 -2.71 -16.43 -3.27
CA PHE A 97 -3.48 -17.18 -2.28
C PHE A 97 -2.58 -18.21 -1.60
N ASN A 98 -2.61 -18.27 -0.27
CA ASN A 98 -1.84 -19.24 0.53
C ASN A 98 -0.36 -19.41 0.14
N GLY A 99 0.31 -18.34 -0.26
CA GLY A 99 1.74 -18.37 -0.63
C GLY A 99 2.02 -18.66 -2.11
N ASP A 100 1.00 -18.99 -2.90
CA ASP A 100 1.07 -19.04 -4.36
C ASP A 100 0.83 -17.65 -4.94
N TYR A 101 1.62 -17.27 -5.94
CA TYR A 101 1.58 -15.98 -6.63
C TYR A 101 1.73 -16.19 -8.14
N TYR A 102 0.84 -15.56 -8.89
CA TYR A 102 0.83 -15.62 -10.34
C TYR A 102 0.76 -14.20 -10.93
N PRO A 103 1.67 -13.83 -11.86
CA PRO A 103 1.57 -12.58 -12.59
C PRO A 103 0.23 -12.49 -13.32
N CYS A 104 -0.43 -11.35 -13.26
CA CYS A 104 -1.78 -11.20 -13.79
C CYS A 104 -1.98 -9.98 -14.67
N GLY A 105 -0.87 -9.31 -15.00
CA GLY A 105 -0.82 -8.20 -15.94
C GLY A 105 -0.53 -6.87 -15.27
N THR A 106 -1.01 -5.81 -15.91
CA THR A 106 -0.78 -4.43 -15.48
C THR A 106 -2.12 -3.77 -15.20
N ILE A 107 -2.19 -2.91 -14.19
CA ILE A 107 -3.42 -2.17 -13.89
C ILE A 107 -3.76 -1.25 -15.08
N THR A 108 -4.90 -1.48 -15.71
CA THR A 108 -5.39 -0.68 -16.83
C THR A 108 -6.45 0.34 -16.42
N ALA A 109 -7.17 0.09 -15.33
CA ALA A 109 -8.13 1.04 -14.79
C ALA A 109 -8.34 0.88 -13.29
N VAL A 110 -8.64 1.99 -12.63
CA VAL A 110 -9.11 2.03 -11.24
C VAL A 110 -10.44 2.79 -11.22
N SER A 111 -11.47 2.22 -10.59
CA SER A 111 -12.77 2.89 -10.51
C SER A 111 -12.69 4.18 -9.69
N LYS A 112 -13.51 5.20 -10.00
CA LYS A 112 -13.54 6.47 -9.24
C LYS A 112 -13.75 6.28 -7.73
N SER A 113 -14.53 5.27 -7.36
CA SER A 113 -14.80 4.88 -5.97
C SER A 113 -13.69 4.04 -5.32
N LEU A 114 -12.65 3.70 -6.06
CA LEU A 114 -11.54 2.82 -5.67
C LEU A 114 -11.97 1.39 -5.30
N LYS A 115 -13.25 1.04 -5.54
CA LYS A 115 -13.82 -0.27 -5.27
C LYS A 115 -13.35 -1.36 -6.22
N VAL A 116 -12.96 -1.00 -7.45
CA VAL A 116 -12.56 -1.97 -8.49
C VAL A 116 -11.23 -1.55 -9.10
N VAL A 117 -10.30 -2.50 -9.18
CA VAL A 117 -9.05 -2.39 -9.94
C VAL A 117 -9.14 -3.40 -11.08
N THR A 118 -8.88 -2.95 -12.29
CA THR A 118 -8.86 -3.79 -13.50
C THR A 118 -7.42 -3.94 -13.96
N ALA A 119 -7.00 -5.18 -14.17
CA ALA A 119 -5.70 -5.52 -14.73
C ALA A 119 -5.87 -6.29 -16.04
N THR A 120 -4.89 -6.14 -16.93
CA THR A 120 -4.87 -6.82 -18.24
C THR A 120 -3.49 -7.38 -18.48
N ASP A 121 -3.42 -8.66 -18.86
CA ASP A 121 -2.15 -9.30 -19.23
C ASP A 121 -1.85 -9.11 -20.73
N ASP A 122 -0.66 -9.55 -21.15
CA ASP A 122 -0.15 -9.38 -22.52
C ASP A 122 -0.99 -10.13 -23.57
N ASN A 123 -1.79 -11.12 -23.14
CA ASN A 123 -2.72 -11.85 -24.00
C ASN A 123 -4.11 -11.18 -24.06
N GLY A 124 -4.29 -10.04 -23.40
CA GLY A 124 -5.55 -9.31 -23.33
C GLY A 124 -6.56 -9.87 -22.34
N VAL A 125 -6.17 -10.79 -21.44
CA VAL A 125 -7.09 -11.32 -20.43
C VAL A 125 -7.31 -10.29 -19.34
N VAL A 126 -8.57 -9.93 -19.11
CA VAL A 126 -8.97 -8.91 -18.14
C VAL A 126 -9.35 -9.54 -16.80
N ARG A 127 -8.74 -9.07 -15.72
CA ARG A 127 -9.04 -9.47 -14.34
C ARG A 127 -9.51 -8.28 -13.52
N ARG A 128 -10.48 -8.50 -12.63
CA ARG A 128 -11.05 -7.46 -11.77
C ARG A 128 -10.89 -7.84 -10.31
N PHE A 129 -10.30 -6.93 -9.54
CA PHE A 129 -10.17 -7.06 -8.10
C PHE A 129 -11.10 -6.08 -7.40
N TYR A 130 -11.88 -6.58 -6.45
CA TYR A 130 -12.86 -5.82 -5.69
C TYR A 130 -12.33 -5.53 -4.30
N ARG A 131 -12.36 -4.26 -3.88
CA ARG A 131 -11.94 -3.85 -2.55
C ARG A 131 -12.83 -4.49 -1.50
N ARG A 132 -12.24 -5.10 -0.48
CA ARG A 132 -12.98 -5.66 0.65
C ARG A 132 -13.33 -4.54 1.63
N GLY A 133 -14.53 -3.97 1.52
CA GLY A 133 -14.99 -2.88 2.38
C GLY A 133 -14.09 -1.65 2.29
N LYS A 134 -13.64 -1.14 3.43
CA LYS A 134 -12.66 -0.04 3.54
C LYS A 134 -11.24 -0.52 3.85
N THR A 135 -10.94 -1.81 3.70
CA THR A 135 -9.61 -2.36 4.00
C THR A 135 -8.58 -2.03 2.92
N ALA A 136 -7.32 -2.42 3.14
CA ALA A 136 -6.22 -2.37 2.17
C ALA A 136 -6.22 -3.54 1.15
N SER A 137 -7.24 -4.39 1.13
CA SER A 137 -7.26 -5.62 0.34
C SER A 137 -8.24 -5.54 -0.83
N TRP A 138 -7.78 -5.94 -2.02
CA TRP A 138 -8.60 -6.16 -3.20
C TRP A 138 -8.55 -7.63 -3.59
N ARG A 139 -9.72 -8.23 -3.87
CA ARG A 139 -9.84 -9.66 -4.17
C ARG A 139 -10.53 -9.96 -5.50
N MET A 140 -10.06 -10.99 -6.17
CA MET A 140 -10.67 -11.59 -7.35
C MET A 140 -11.30 -12.93 -6.96
N ASP A 141 -12.52 -13.18 -7.43
CA ASP A 141 -13.29 -14.42 -7.20
C ASP A 141 -13.38 -14.84 -5.72
N GLY A 142 -13.41 -13.84 -4.82
CA GLY A 142 -13.51 -14.04 -3.35
C GLY A 142 -12.27 -14.62 -2.67
N CYS A 143 -11.35 -15.21 -3.43
CA CYS A 143 -10.23 -16.00 -2.93
C CYS A 143 -8.88 -15.29 -3.11
N TRP A 144 -8.60 -14.82 -4.32
CA TRP A 144 -7.28 -14.36 -4.73
C TRP A 144 -7.06 -12.90 -4.36
N SER A 145 -6.01 -12.59 -3.62
CA SER A 145 -5.67 -11.21 -3.26
C SER A 145 -4.79 -10.57 -4.32
N MET A 146 -5.04 -9.29 -4.65
CA MET A 146 -4.16 -8.49 -5.51
C MET A 146 -2.86 -8.20 -4.79
N VAL A 147 -1.73 -8.36 -5.48
CA VAL A 147 -0.38 -8.14 -4.95
C VAL A 147 0.38 -7.27 -5.94
N HIS A 148 1.17 -6.33 -5.43
CA HIS A 148 2.02 -5.49 -6.26
C HIS A 148 3.15 -6.31 -6.91
N GLY A 149 3.51 -5.97 -8.14
CA GLY A 149 4.61 -6.61 -8.87
C GLY A 149 4.19 -7.85 -9.65
N HIS A 150 5.04 -8.27 -10.58
CA HIS A 150 4.92 -9.56 -11.28
C HIS A 150 5.68 -10.63 -10.51
N ILE A 151 5.00 -11.20 -9.52
CA ILE A 151 5.51 -12.28 -8.69
C ILE A 151 5.03 -13.61 -9.25
N ASN A 152 5.98 -14.49 -9.58
CA ASN A 152 5.74 -15.89 -9.91
C ASN A 152 6.43 -16.76 -8.85
N ARG A 153 5.65 -17.30 -7.92
CA ARG A 153 6.17 -18.10 -6.81
C ARG A 153 5.11 -19.10 -6.38
N LEU A 154 5.52 -20.36 -6.22
CA LEU A 154 4.68 -21.40 -5.62
C LEU A 154 5.02 -21.53 -4.14
N ASN A 155 4.03 -21.91 -3.33
CA ASN A 155 4.26 -22.23 -1.94
C ASN A 155 5.10 -23.52 -1.84
N PRO A 156 6.29 -23.50 -1.20
CA PRO A 156 7.16 -24.68 -1.11
C PRO A 156 6.65 -25.77 -0.14
N HIS A 157 5.58 -25.51 0.60
CA HIS A 157 5.04 -26.40 1.63
C HIS A 157 3.81 -27.21 1.17
N PHE A 158 3.45 -27.14 -0.11
CA PHE A 158 2.38 -27.93 -0.73
C PHE A 158 2.88 -28.72 -1.92
#